data_AF-A0A847Y8R8-F1
#
_entry.id   AF-A0A847Y8R8-F1
#
_cell.length_a   1.000
_cell.length_b   1.000
_cell.length_c   1.000
_cell.angle_alpha   90.00
_cell.angle_beta   90.00
_cell.angle_gamma   90.00
#
_symmetry.space_group_name_H-M   'P 1'
#
loop_
_entity.id
_entity.type
_entity.pdbx_description
1 polymer ?
#
loop_
_entity_poly.entity_id
_entity_poly.type
_entity_poly.pdbx_seq_one_letter_code
_entity_poly.pdbx_strand_id
1 'polypeptide(L)' 'MPKALCVFGMVAAGLMILLFGLDLAIGLPFGKANVIMDVGSLVAAALLGYASFATYREIP' A
#
# COMPACT_ATOMS: atom_id res chain seq x y z
N MET A 1 -14.11 -12.52 -11.96
CA MET A 1 -13.66 -11.13 -12.22
C MET A 1 -13.46 -10.29 -10.96
N PRO A 2 -14.36 -10.25 -9.95
CA PRO A 2 -14.18 -9.36 -8.79
C PRO A 2 -12.97 -9.70 -7.90
N LYS A 3 -12.65 -10.99 -7.73
CA LYS A 3 -11.47 -11.42 -6.95
C LYS A 3 -10.13 -10.95 -7.54
N ALA A 4 -10.01 -10.85 -8.86
CA ALA A 4 -8.77 -10.42 -9.51
C ALA A 4 -8.45 -8.94 -9.22
N LEU A 5 -9.47 -8.08 -9.16
CA LEU A 5 -9.32 -6.68 -8.80
C LEU A 5 -8.91 -6.50 -7.32
N CYS A 6 -9.43 -7.33 -6.42
CA CYS A 6 -8.99 -7.34 -5.02
C CYS A 6 -7.53 -7.77 -4.88
N VAL A 7 -7.09 -8.79 -5.63
CA VAL A 7 -5.67 -9.20 -5.66
C VAL A 7 -4.80 -8.10 -6.21
N PHE A 8 -5.21 -7.43 -7.29
CA PHE A 8 -4.49 -6.27 -7.82
C PHE A 8 -4.36 -5.15 -6.77
N GLY A 9 -5.45 -4.82 -6.07
CA GLY A 9 -5.44 -3.82 -5.00
C GLY A 9 -4.50 -4.18 -3.84
N MET A 10 -4.48 -5.45 -3.43
CA MET A 10 -3.56 -5.94 -2.40
C MET A 10 -2.10 -5.88 -2.85
N VAL A 11 -1.79 -6.25 -4.11
CA VAL A 11 -0.43 -6.18 -4.66
C VAL A 11 0.04 -4.72 -4.77
N ALA A 12 -0.81 -3.83 -5.29
CA ALA A 12 -0.51 -2.41 -5.39
C ALA A 12 -0.26 -1.78 -4.00
N ALA A 13 -1.10 -2.10 -3.01
CA ALA A 13 -0.93 -1.67 -1.63
C ALA A 13 0.39 -2.20 -1.03
N GLY A 14 0.72 -3.48 -1.24
CA GLY A 14 1.97 -4.07 -0.79
C GLY A 14 3.20 -3.37 -1.38
N LEU A 15 3.19 -3.08 -2.68
CA LEU A 15 4.28 -2.34 -3.34
C LEU A 15 4.41 -0.91 -2.80
N MET A 16 3.30 -0.22 -2.55
CA MET A 16 3.32 1.14 -1.98
C MET A 16 3.88 1.16 -0.55
N ILE A 17 3.47 0.22 0.30
CA ILE A 17 4.03 0.08 1.65
C ILE A 17 5.53 -0.21 1.59
N LEU A 18 5.96 -1.05 0.65
CA LEU A 18 7.36 -1.39 0.49
C LEU A 18 8.16 -0.17 0.03
N LEU A 19 7.71 0.57 -0.98
CA LEU A 19 8.39 1.77 -1.49
C LEU A 19 8.47 2.89 -0.45
N PHE A 20 7.34 3.30 0.12
CA PHE A 20 7.30 4.40 1.09
C PHE A 20 7.84 4.00 2.46
N GLY A 21 7.74 2.73 2.84
CA GLY A 21 8.38 2.21 4.05
C GLY A 21 9.90 2.17 3.93
N LEU A 22 10.40 1.82 2.75
CA LEU A 22 11.83 1.85 2.45
C LEU A 22 12.34 3.30 2.40
N ASP A 23 11.58 4.23 1.83
CA ASP A 23 11.96 5.65 1.84
C ASP A 23 12.00 6.21 3.27
N LEU A 24 11.01 5.90 4.09
CA LEU A 24 11.00 6.33 5.49
C LEU A 24 12.15 5.74 6.31
N ALA A 25 12.48 4.46 6.09
CA ALA A 25 13.56 3.76 6.80
C ALA A 25 14.95 4.26 6.35
N ILE A 26 15.29 4.10 5.06
CA ILE A 26 16.63 4.29 4.52
C ILE A 26 16.76 5.47 3.53
N GLY A 27 15.67 6.14 3.16
CA GLY A 27 15.69 7.28 2.23
C GLY A 27 15.86 6.92 0.77
N LEU A 28 15.47 5.71 0.38
CA LEU A 28 15.60 5.20 -0.98
C LEU A 28 14.20 4.71 -1.38
N PRO A 29 13.58 5.19 -2.48
CA PRO A 29 14.14 5.90 -3.65
C PRO A 29 13.94 7.42 -3.74
N PHE A 30 13.27 8.07 -2.78
CA PHE A 30 12.90 9.50 -2.86
C PHE A 30 13.74 10.41 -1.94
N GLY A 31 14.65 9.86 -1.14
CA GLY A 31 15.61 10.66 -0.37
C GLY A 31 15.02 11.29 0.89
N LYS A 32 13.91 10.76 1.43
CA LYS A 32 13.14 11.41 2.52
C LYS A 32 12.74 12.83 2.18
N ALA A 33 12.40 13.09 0.92
CA ALA A 33 12.06 14.44 0.44
C ALA A 33 10.92 15.07 1.26
N ASN A 34 9.96 14.25 1.72
CA ASN A 34 8.90 14.71 2.62
C ASN A 34 8.34 13.56 3.48
N VAL A 35 8.72 13.56 4.76
CA VAL A 35 8.28 12.54 5.73
C VAL A 35 6.74 12.49 5.90
N ILE A 36 6.05 13.62 5.75
CA ILE A 36 4.58 13.67 5.83
C ILE A 36 3.95 12.91 4.65
N MET A 37 4.55 13.03 3.46
CA MET A 37 4.11 12.29 2.28
C MET A 37 4.35 10.79 2.46
N ASP A 38 5.49 10.38 3.01
CA ASP A 38 5.80 8.97 3.23
C ASP A 38 4.81 8.34 4.20
N VAL A 39 4.58 8.99 5.34
CA VAL A 39 3.64 8.52 6.38
C VAL A 39 2.21 8.52 5.85
N GLY A 40 1.77 9.59 5.17
CA GLY A 40 0.43 9.67 4.59
C GLY A 40 0.19 8.58 3.55
N SER A 41 1.17 8.33 2.69
CA SER A 41 1.12 7.28 1.67
C SER A 41 1.10 5.90 2.30
N LEU A 42 1.87 5.68 3.39
CA LEU A 42 1.87 4.42 4.12
C LEU A 42 0.50 4.11 4.73
N VAL A 43 -0.14 5.10 5.35
CA VAL A 43 -1.47 4.95 5.96
C VAL A 43 -2.51 4.67 4.88
N ALA A 44 -2.50 5.42 3.78
CA ALA A 44 -3.41 5.20 2.66
C ALA A 44 -3.24 3.80 2.04
N ALA A 45 -1.99 3.35 1.86
CA ALA A 45 -1.69 2.02 1.34
C ALA A 45 -2.14 0.91 2.30
N ALA A 46 -1.97 1.08 3.61
CA ALA A 46 -2.46 0.14 4.61
C ALA A 46 -4.00 0.01 4.57
N LEU A 47 -4.72 1.14 4.47
CA LEU A 47 -6.18 1.17 4.35
C LEU A 47 -6.64 0.49 3.06
N LEU A 48 -5.99 0.78 1.92
CA LEU A 48 -6.29 0.15 0.63
C LEU A 48 -6.08 -1.37 0.68
N GLY A 49 -4.95 -1.81 1.25
CA GLY A 49 -4.64 -3.23 1.42
C GLY A 49 -5.66 -3.94 2.30
N TYR A 50 -6.03 -3.32 3.43
CA TYR A 50 -7.06 -3.85 4.32
C TYR A 50 -8.43 -3.96 3.64
N ALA A 51 -8.89 -2.89 2.97
CA ALA A 51 -10.16 -2.91 2.25
C ALA A 51 -10.17 -3.96 1.13
N SER A 52 -9.07 -4.09 0.40
CA SER A 52 -8.92 -5.10 -0.67
C SER A 52 -8.94 -6.52 -0.11
N PHE A 53 -8.30 -6.75 1.04
CA PHE A 53 -8.27 -8.05 1.73
C PHE A 53 -9.64 -8.42 2.33
N ALA A 54 -10.30 -7.48 3.00
CA ALA A 54 -11.64 -7.67 3.54
C ALA A 54 -12.62 -8.06 2.42
N THR A 55 -12.64 -7.29 1.34
CA THR A 55 -13.49 -7.56 0.17
C THR A 55 -13.14 -8.91 -0.48
N TYR A 56 -11.86 -9.27 -0.58
CA TYR A 56 -11.45 -10.56 -1.13
C TYR A 56 -12.02 -11.75 -0.35
N ARG A 57 -12.14 -11.62 0.98
CA ARG A 57 -12.71 -12.65 1.86
C ARG A 57 -14.23 -12.72 1.80
N GLU A 58 -14.89 -11.62 1.47
CA GLU A 58 -16.37 -11.55 1.38
C GLU A 58 -16.90 -12.11 0.06
N ILE A 59 -16.10 -12.08 -1.02
CA ILE A 59 -16.54 -12.56 -2.33
C ILE A 59 -16.51 -14.12 -2.36
N PRO A 60 -17.64 -14.79 -2.70
CA PRO A 60 -17.71 -16.24 -2.82
C PRO A 60 -16.81 -16.83 -3.91
#